data_AF-A0A9P5N3P9-F1
#
_entry.id   AF-A0A9P5N3P9-F1
#
_cell.length_a   1.000
_cell.length_b   1.000
_cell.length_c   1.000
_cell.angle_alpha   90.00
_cell.angle_beta   90.00
_cell.angle_gamma   90.00
#
_symmetry.space_group_name_H-M   'P 1'
#
loop_
_entity.id
_entity.type
_entity.pdbx_description
1 polymer ?
#
loop_
_entity_poly.entity_id
_entity_poly.type
_entity_poly.pdbx_seq_one_letter_code
_entity_poly.pdbx_strand_id
1 'polypeptide(L)'
;MSRPAEANVQHFIGYVETTTDALRLIMAARLGIIPRITRRLNDSERRSMIRSGAVFVFCVEESGIKRWTEGLSWSPSRIVGNFLMYREVGERNSNRGADTTLLPPGTSTFRVAPPSSPANPHYQGRSDAGGIRDPSGVTRPSGLIKKTITVKVSGTDHHLVSYYREEDVTRGQLHRPTTRPDIMRLTIPPEMVRATNFRHPPHVEIGPDGNAHM
;
A
#
# COMPACT_ATOMS: atom_id res chain seq x y z
N MET A 1 11.26 -27.28 28.50
CA MET A 1 10.10 -26.93 27.64
C MET A 1 10.66 -26.24 26.40
N SER A 2 10.70 -26.95 25.28
CA SER A 2 11.19 -26.43 23.99
C SER A 2 10.25 -25.33 23.51
N ARG A 3 10.78 -24.14 23.22
CA ARG A 3 10.03 -23.08 22.55
C ARG A 3 9.49 -23.68 21.23
N PRO A 4 8.19 -23.60 20.93
CA PRO A 4 7.69 -24.09 19.64
C PRO A 4 8.47 -23.35 18.55
N ALA A 5 8.99 -24.10 17.56
CA ALA A 5 9.66 -23.49 16.42
C ALA A 5 8.73 -22.43 15.83
N GLU A 6 9.20 -21.19 15.72
CA GLU A 6 8.41 -20.13 15.10
C GLU A 6 8.09 -20.56 13.68
N ALA A 7 6.82 -20.86 13.41
CA ALA A 7 6.38 -21.24 12.09
C ALA A 7 6.72 -20.11 11.10
N ASN A 8 7.31 -20.46 9.95
CA ASN A 8 7.64 -19.50 8.91
C ASN A 8 6.38 -18.73 8.49
N VAL A 9 6.43 -17.40 8.62
CA VAL A 9 5.32 -16.54 8.27
C VAL A 9 5.14 -16.51 6.75
N GLN A 10 3.90 -16.64 6.29
CA GLN A 10 3.54 -16.66 4.88
C GLN A 10 2.45 -15.63 4.57
N HIS A 11 2.30 -15.32 3.29
CA HIS A 11 1.30 -14.39 2.77
C HIS A 11 0.67 -14.97 1.50
N PHE A 12 -0.52 -14.50 1.14
CA PHE A 12 -1.12 -14.83 -0.15
C PHE A 12 -0.49 -13.96 -1.24
N ILE A 13 -0.35 -14.50 -2.45
CA ILE A 13 0.16 -13.76 -3.62
C ILE A 13 -0.97 -13.60 -4.64
N GLY A 14 -1.30 -12.36 -4.97
CA GLY A 14 -2.29 -12.03 -6.00
C GLY A 14 -2.68 -10.56 -6.01
N TYR A 15 -3.68 -10.23 -6.81
CA TYR A 15 -4.24 -8.89 -6.92
C TYR A 15 -5.66 -8.85 -6.35
N VAL A 16 -5.88 -8.02 -5.35
CA VAL A 16 -7.22 -7.78 -4.80
C VAL A 16 -7.81 -6.61 -5.57
N GLU A 17 -8.86 -6.81 -6.34
CA GLU A 17 -9.52 -5.75 -7.11
C GLU A 17 -10.76 -5.26 -6.38
N THR A 18 -11.65 -6.19 -6.03
CA THR A 18 -12.99 -5.89 -5.52
C THR A 18 -13.16 -6.15 -4.02
N THR A 19 -14.25 -5.67 -3.44
CA THR A 19 -14.63 -6.01 -2.06
C THR A 19 -14.95 -7.50 -1.93
N THR A 20 -15.54 -8.13 -2.94
CA THR A 20 -15.80 -9.57 -2.96
C THR A 20 -14.50 -10.38 -2.89
N ASP A 21 -13.46 -9.98 -3.64
CA ASP A 21 -12.13 -10.60 -3.55
C ASP A 21 -11.61 -10.55 -2.09
N ALA A 22 -11.73 -9.39 -1.44
CA ALA A 22 -11.28 -9.21 -0.07
C ALA A 22 -12.08 -10.04 0.94
N LEU A 23 -13.41 -10.08 0.82
CA LEU A 23 -14.27 -10.88 1.69
C LEU A 23 -13.93 -12.37 1.61
N ARG A 24 -13.73 -12.89 0.39
CA ARG A 24 -13.36 -14.30 0.14
C ARG A 24 -11.97 -14.62 0.68
N LEU A 25 -10.99 -13.74 0.50
CA LEU A 25 -9.66 -13.92 1.08
C LEU A 25 -9.67 -13.89 2.61
N ILE A 26 -10.47 -13.00 3.23
CA ILE A 26 -10.62 -12.96 4.69
C ILE A 26 -11.24 -14.26 5.21
N MET A 27 -12.26 -14.79 4.54
CA MET A 27 -12.84 -16.09 4.89
C MET A 27 -11.87 -17.24 4.69
N ALA A 28 -11.17 -17.28 3.56
CA ALA A 28 -10.17 -18.30 3.28
C ALA A 28 -9.06 -18.32 4.35
N ALA A 29 -8.59 -17.15 4.76
CA ALA A 29 -7.61 -16.98 5.81
C ALA A 29 -8.13 -17.47 7.16
N ARG A 30 -9.36 -17.08 7.53
CA ARG A 30 -10.02 -17.52 8.78
C ARG A 30 -10.18 -19.04 8.84
N LEU A 31 -10.47 -19.68 7.71
CA LEU A 31 -10.60 -21.14 7.58
C LEU A 31 -9.27 -21.88 7.44
N GLY A 32 -8.14 -21.17 7.37
CA GLY A 32 -6.81 -21.76 7.20
C GLY A 32 -6.51 -22.28 5.79
N ILE A 33 -7.33 -21.93 4.80
CA ILE A 33 -7.15 -22.30 3.38
C ILE A 33 -5.99 -21.52 2.76
N ILE A 34 -5.79 -20.27 3.18
CA ILE A 34 -4.64 -19.45 2.82
C ILE A 34 -3.90 -18.97 4.08
N PRO A 35 -2.63 -18.58 3.97
CA PRO A 35 -1.89 -18.03 5.10
C PRO A 35 -2.55 -16.79 5.70
N ARG A 36 -2.42 -16.65 7.03
CA ARG A 36 -2.77 -15.45 7.77
C ARG A 36 -1.70 -15.11 8.80
N ILE A 37 -1.62 -13.84 9.15
CA ILE A 37 -0.62 -13.32 10.07
C ILE A 37 -1.16 -13.38 11.50
N THR A 38 -0.44 -14.09 12.36
CA THR A 38 -0.75 -14.30 13.79
C THR A 38 0.16 -13.53 14.74
N ARG A 39 1.18 -12.86 14.21
CA ARG A 39 2.10 -12.02 14.98
C ARG A 39 2.70 -10.94 14.10
N ARG A 40 3.31 -9.93 14.71
CA ARG A 40 4.04 -8.91 13.95
C ARG A 40 5.19 -9.54 13.15
N LEU A 41 5.39 -9.02 11.94
CA LEU A 41 6.57 -9.34 11.13
C LEU A 41 7.81 -8.74 11.79
N ASN A 42 8.91 -9.50 11.78
CA ASN A 42 10.22 -8.96 12.08
C ASN A 42 10.77 -8.17 10.87
N ASP A 43 11.92 -7.50 11.03
CA ASP A 43 12.47 -6.63 9.98
C ASP A 43 12.88 -7.37 8.72
N SER A 44 13.34 -8.62 8.85
CA SER A 44 13.74 -9.45 7.70
C SER A 44 12.51 -9.91 6.89
N GLU A 45 11.48 -10.40 7.58
CA GLU A 45 10.17 -10.76 7.01
C GLU A 45 9.55 -9.54 6.31
N ARG A 46 9.53 -8.39 6.98
CA ARG A 46 9.01 -7.13 6.42
C ARG A 46 9.72 -6.76 5.12
N ARG A 47 11.05 -6.77 5.12
CA ARG A 47 11.88 -6.37 3.96
C ARG A 47 11.70 -7.32 2.77
N SER A 48 11.50 -8.61 3.03
CA SER A 48 11.39 -9.62 1.97
C SER A 48 9.96 -9.83 1.46
N MET A 49 8.95 -9.68 2.32
CA MET A 49 7.56 -10.00 2.00
C MET A 49 6.75 -8.80 1.48
N ILE A 50 7.12 -7.56 1.82
CA ILE A 50 6.39 -6.37 1.34
C ILE A 50 6.85 -6.05 -0.08
N ARG A 51 6.14 -6.62 -1.05
CA ARG A 51 6.41 -6.50 -2.48
C ARG A 51 5.12 -6.60 -3.28
N SER A 52 5.21 -6.31 -4.58
CA SER A 52 4.07 -6.42 -5.48
C SER A 52 3.45 -7.84 -5.45
N GLY A 53 2.13 -7.91 -5.41
CA GLY A 53 1.35 -9.13 -5.26
C GLY A 53 1.14 -9.59 -3.83
N ALA A 54 1.84 -9.04 -2.83
CA ALA A 54 1.71 -9.53 -1.46
C ALA A 54 0.38 -9.13 -0.82
N VAL A 55 -0.33 -10.11 -0.24
CA VAL A 55 -1.58 -9.90 0.48
C VAL A 55 -1.50 -10.52 1.87
N PHE A 56 -1.69 -9.68 2.88
CA PHE A 56 -1.65 -10.04 4.29
C PHE A 56 -3.07 -9.96 4.87
N VAL A 57 -3.49 -11.01 5.55
CA VAL A 57 -4.75 -11.04 6.31
C VAL A 57 -4.43 -11.32 7.78
N PHE A 58 -5.03 -10.56 8.70
CA PHE A 58 -4.88 -10.81 10.13
C PHE A 58 -6.14 -10.44 10.91
N CYS A 59 -6.38 -11.20 11.97
CA CYS A 59 -7.38 -10.91 12.99
C CYS A 59 -6.73 -10.11 14.12
N VAL A 60 -7.34 -9.01 14.55
CA VAL A 60 -6.80 -8.14 15.62
C VAL A 60 -6.65 -8.89 16.94
N GLU A 61 -7.68 -9.67 17.31
CA GLU A 61 -7.73 -10.39 18.59
C GLU A 61 -6.64 -11.46 18.68
N GLU A 62 -6.46 -12.22 17.60
CA GLU A 62 -5.47 -13.29 17.56
C GLU A 62 -4.04 -12.78 17.43
N SER A 63 -3.81 -11.78 16.56
CA SER A 63 -2.46 -11.32 16.25
C SER A 63 -1.94 -10.22 17.19
N GLY A 64 -2.84 -9.53 17.89
CA GLY A 64 -2.54 -8.30 18.62
C GLY A 64 -2.19 -7.10 17.73
N ILE A 65 -2.28 -7.23 16.41
CA ILE A 65 -1.93 -6.17 15.46
C ILE A 65 -3.13 -5.25 15.25
N LYS A 66 -3.09 -4.05 15.84
CA LYS A 66 -4.11 -3.00 15.60
C LYS A 66 -3.81 -2.10 14.40
N ARG A 67 -2.53 -2.01 14.02
CA ARG A 67 -2.04 -1.20 12.91
C ARG A 67 -0.92 -1.93 12.22
N TRP A 68 -1.00 -1.99 10.89
CA TRP A 68 0.03 -2.55 10.04
C TRP A 68 1.22 -1.57 9.92
N THR A 69 2.44 -2.08 10.05
CA THR A 69 3.66 -1.26 10.04
C THR A 69 4.71 -1.88 9.11
N GLU A 70 5.17 -1.09 8.15
CA GLU A 70 5.91 -1.58 6.97
C GLU A 70 7.24 -0.89 6.71
N GLY A 71 7.53 0.24 7.38
CA GLY A 71 8.80 0.96 7.22
C GLY A 71 8.96 1.70 5.89
N LEU A 72 7.89 1.80 5.10
CA LEU A 72 7.85 2.57 3.84
C LEU A 72 7.12 3.91 4.05
N SER A 73 7.48 4.90 3.23
CA SER A 73 6.79 6.20 3.18
C SER A 73 5.59 6.15 2.24
N TRP A 74 4.45 6.67 2.69
CA TRP A 74 3.18 6.62 1.95
C TRP A 74 2.57 7.99 1.77
N SER A 75 1.89 8.20 0.64
CA SER A 75 0.98 9.34 0.44
C SER A 75 -0.13 9.34 1.49
N PRO A 76 -0.84 10.47 1.69
CA PRO A 76 -2.13 10.46 2.38
C PRO A 76 -3.09 9.43 1.77
N SER A 77 -3.99 8.88 2.59
CA SER A 77 -4.97 7.90 2.12
C SER A 77 -5.96 8.52 1.15
N ARG A 78 -6.33 7.73 0.14
CA ARG A 78 -7.46 8.02 -0.76
C ARG A 78 -8.48 6.90 -0.65
N ILE A 79 -9.77 7.25 -0.67
CA ILE A 79 -10.85 6.26 -0.66
C ILE A 79 -11.09 5.81 -2.10
N VAL A 80 -11.02 4.50 -2.34
CA VAL A 80 -11.34 3.88 -3.63
C VAL A 80 -12.26 2.70 -3.37
N GLY A 81 -13.55 2.86 -3.67
CA GLY A 81 -14.59 1.93 -3.21
C GLY A 81 -14.57 1.78 -1.69
N ASN A 82 -14.46 0.55 -1.19
CA ASN A 82 -14.36 0.27 0.24
C ASN A 82 -12.93 0.25 0.79
N PHE A 83 -11.94 0.57 -0.03
CA PHE A 83 -10.54 0.51 0.36
C PHE A 83 -9.97 1.88 0.70
N LEU A 84 -8.98 1.90 1.59
CA LEU A 84 -8.02 2.98 1.68
C LEU A 84 -6.81 2.62 0.81
N MET A 85 -6.46 3.53 -0.08
CA MET A 85 -5.33 3.39 -1.00
C MET A 85 -4.23 4.40 -0.67
N TYR A 86 -2.99 3.94 -0.79
CA TYR A 86 -1.79 4.72 -0.56
C TYR A 86 -0.80 4.44 -1.69
N ARG A 87 -0.04 5.46 -2.10
CA ARG A 87 1.06 5.31 -3.05
C ARG A 87 2.38 5.53 -2.34
N GLU A 88 3.38 4.71 -2.66
CA GLU A 88 4.73 4.86 -2.16
C GLU A 88 5.30 6.22 -2.61
N VAL A 89 5.84 6.98 -1.65
CA VAL A 89 6.54 8.22 -1.94
C VAL A 89 8.03 8.02 -1.77
N GLY A 90 8.83 8.67 -2.60
CA GLY A 90 10.28 8.66 -2.41
C GLY A 90 10.65 9.21 -1.04
N GLU A 91 11.66 8.64 -0.40
CA GLU A 91 12.29 9.29 0.73
C GLU A 91 12.76 10.66 0.26
N ARG A 92 12.30 11.73 0.92
CA ARG A 92 12.88 13.06 0.69
C ARG A 92 14.36 12.88 1.00
N ASN A 93 15.23 13.01 0.00
CA ASN A 93 16.67 13.04 0.21
C ASN A 93 16.94 13.97 1.40
N SER A 94 17.30 13.41 2.55
CA SER A 94 17.79 14.16 3.72
C SER A 94 19.20 14.73 3.45
N ASN A 95 19.52 15.05 2.20
CA ASN A 95 20.77 15.67 1.76
C ASN A 95 20.59 17.18 1.61
N ARG A 96 20.06 17.84 2.65
CA ARG A 96 20.22 19.29 2.82
C ARG A 96 20.81 19.55 4.20
N GLY A 97 22.12 19.42 4.28
CA GLY A 97 22.87 19.73 5.49
C GLY A 97 24.32 19.27 5.50
N ALA A 98 25.02 19.32 4.36
CA ALA A 98 26.47 19.19 4.32
C ALA A 98 27.02 19.82 3.03
N ASP A 99 26.74 21.12 2.85
CA ASP A 99 27.56 21.95 1.98
C ASP A 99 27.89 23.24 2.74
N THR A 100 28.74 23.08 3.75
CA THR A 100 29.56 24.19 4.23
C THR A 100 30.94 23.92 3.63
N THR A 101 31.13 24.40 2.41
CA THR A 101 32.45 24.63 1.81
C THR A 101 33.38 25.27 2.85
N LEU A 102 34.34 24.49 3.34
CA LEU A 102 35.49 25.01 4.07
C LEU A 102 36.37 25.77 3.07
N LEU A 103 36.24 27.11 3.05
CA LEU A 103 37.19 27.99 2.38
C LEU A 103 38.49 28.03 3.19
N PRO A 104 39.68 27.84 2.58
CA PRO A 104 40.94 28.25 3.19
C PRO A 104 41.16 29.76 2.99
N PRO A 105 41.77 30.47 3.96
CA PRO A 105 41.95 31.92 3.86
C PRO A 105 43.20 32.28 3.05
N GLY A 106 43.03 33.26 2.16
CA GLY A 106 44.08 34.21 1.78
C GLY A 106 44.80 33.93 0.47
N THR A 107 44.52 34.74 -0.56
CA THR A 107 45.54 35.62 -1.17
C THR A 107 44.88 36.69 -2.04
N SER A 108 45.21 37.93 -1.74
CA SER A 108 44.78 39.15 -2.43
C SER A 108 45.40 39.23 -3.82
N THR A 109 44.60 39.44 -4.87
CA THR A 109 45.05 40.18 -6.07
C THR A 109 43.90 40.98 -6.68
N PHE A 110 44.13 42.28 -6.76
CA PHE A 110 43.28 43.27 -7.41
C PHE A 110 43.18 43.02 -8.91
N ARG A 111 41.97 42.96 -9.47
CA ARG A 111 41.75 43.21 -10.90
C ARG A 111 40.51 44.07 -11.13
N VAL A 112 40.79 45.17 -11.82
CA VAL A 112 39.93 46.29 -12.20
C VAL A 112 38.92 45.86 -13.27
N ALA A 113 37.66 46.27 -13.10
CA ALA A 113 36.59 46.13 -14.09
C ALA A 113 36.61 47.28 -15.10
N PRO A 114 36.16 47.08 -16.36
CA PRO A 114 35.61 48.15 -17.19
C PRO A 114 34.08 48.07 -17.29
N PRO A 115 33.37 49.21 -17.48
CA PRO A 115 31.91 49.26 -17.50
C PRO A 115 31.30 49.26 -18.92
N SER A 116 29.97 49.10 -18.94
CA SER A 116 28.99 49.45 -19.99
C SER A 116 28.62 48.42 -21.06
N SER A 117 27.38 47.90 -20.96
CA SER A 117 26.27 48.20 -21.90
C SER A 117 24.99 47.41 -21.52
N PRO A 118 23.79 48.01 -21.64
CA PRO A 118 22.52 47.34 -21.34
C PRO A 118 21.95 46.67 -22.60
N ALA A 119 21.49 45.42 -22.50
CA ALA A 119 20.77 44.76 -23.59
C ALA A 119 19.61 43.88 -23.05
N ASN A 120 18.47 44.05 -23.70
CA ASN A 120 17.12 43.58 -23.37
C ASN A 120 16.92 42.05 -23.23
N PRO A 121 15.81 41.62 -22.58
CA PRO A 121 15.44 40.22 -22.38
C PRO A 121 14.51 39.68 -23.49
N HIS A 122 14.93 38.62 -24.18
CA HIS A 122 14.11 37.77 -25.06
C HIS A 122 14.93 36.50 -25.33
N TYR A 123 14.51 35.24 -25.27
CA TYR A 123 13.23 34.51 -25.21
C TYR A 123 13.47 33.33 -24.23
N GLN A 124 12.48 32.65 -23.64
CA GLN A 124 11.67 31.66 -24.33
C GLN A 124 10.51 31.24 -23.43
N GLY A 125 9.29 31.37 -23.95
CA GLY A 125 8.13 30.73 -23.37
C GLY A 125 8.32 29.21 -23.37
N ARG A 126 8.14 28.62 -22.20
CA ARG A 126 7.62 27.26 -22.07
C ARG A 126 6.24 27.36 -21.41
N SER A 127 5.24 27.36 -22.27
CA SER A 127 4.00 26.64 -22.01
C SER A 127 4.37 25.18 -21.70
N ASP A 128 4.09 24.71 -20.49
CA ASP A 128 3.18 23.57 -20.35
C ASP A 128 2.97 23.14 -18.90
N ALA A 129 1.69 22.84 -18.64
CA ALA A 129 1.16 22.05 -17.54
C ALA A 129 1.52 22.52 -16.12
N GLY A 130 0.67 23.40 -15.59
CA GLY A 130 0.44 23.56 -14.16
C GLY A 130 0.01 22.23 -13.52
N GLY A 131 0.97 21.37 -13.22
CA GLY A 131 0.79 20.24 -12.33
C GLY A 131 0.74 20.77 -10.90
N ILE A 132 -0.43 20.69 -10.28
CA ILE A 132 -0.62 20.93 -8.85
C ILE A 132 0.40 20.07 -8.10
N ARG A 133 1.46 20.70 -7.59
CA ARG A 133 2.47 20.04 -6.77
C ARG A 133 1.81 19.67 -5.45
N ASP A 134 1.49 18.40 -5.27
CA ASP A 134 1.04 17.86 -3.98
C ASP A 134 2.17 18.07 -2.96
N PRO A 135 1.95 18.84 -1.87
CA PRO A 135 2.99 19.19 -0.89
C PRO A 135 3.51 17.98 -0.09
N SER A 136 2.94 16.79 -0.30
CA SER A 136 3.28 15.55 0.43
C SER A 136 4.57 14.88 -0.05
N GLY A 137 5.01 15.07 -1.29
CA GLY A 137 6.23 14.48 -1.84
C GLY A 137 5.98 13.83 -3.19
N VAL A 138 6.98 13.85 -4.06
CA VAL A 138 6.88 13.27 -5.41
C VAL A 138 6.58 11.78 -5.25
N THR A 139 5.40 11.35 -5.72
CA THR A 139 5.05 9.93 -5.78
C THR A 139 6.14 9.22 -6.58
N ARG A 140 6.66 8.10 -6.05
CA ARG A 140 7.70 7.35 -6.75
C ARG A 140 7.08 6.85 -8.08
N PRO A 141 7.63 7.22 -9.25
CA PRO A 141 7.20 6.62 -10.51
C PRO A 141 7.32 5.09 -10.40
N SER A 142 6.30 4.36 -10.85
CA SER A 142 6.15 2.91 -10.66
C SER A 142 6.24 2.40 -9.21
N GLY A 143 6.04 3.26 -8.20
CA GLY A 143 6.07 2.91 -6.78
C GLY A 143 5.01 1.88 -6.37
N LEU A 144 5.21 1.27 -5.21
CA LEU A 144 4.27 0.31 -4.65
C LEU A 144 2.95 1.01 -4.30
N ILE A 145 1.83 0.35 -4.57
CA ILE A 145 0.51 0.76 -4.12
C ILE A 145 0.11 -0.17 -2.98
N LYS A 146 -0.37 0.42 -1.87
CA LYS A 146 -0.96 -0.30 -0.75
C LYS A 146 -2.46 -0.06 -0.74
N LYS A 147 -3.22 -1.15 -0.63
CA LYS A 147 -4.68 -1.14 -0.52
C LYS A 147 -5.12 -1.87 0.74
N THR A 148 -5.91 -1.24 1.59
CA THR A 148 -6.35 -1.81 2.87
C THR A 148 -7.86 -1.78 3.02
N ILE A 149 -8.41 -2.81 3.67
CA ILE A 149 -9.81 -2.88 4.08
C ILE A 149 -9.90 -3.58 5.44
N THR A 150 -10.89 -3.19 6.23
CA THR A 150 -11.23 -3.84 7.49
C THR A 150 -12.62 -4.42 7.38
N VAL A 151 -12.80 -5.67 7.80
CA VAL A 151 -14.08 -6.38 7.81
C VAL A 151 -14.30 -6.94 9.21
N LYS A 152 -15.48 -6.74 9.76
CA LYS A 152 -15.84 -7.30 11.07
C LYS A 152 -16.44 -8.68 10.88
N VAL A 153 -15.88 -9.68 11.57
CA VAL A 153 -16.35 -11.07 11.54
C VAL A 153 -16.48 -11.57 12.98
N SER A 154 -17.66 -12.04 13.36
CA SER A 154 -17.94 -12.50 14.74
C SER A 154 -17.56 -11.47 15.82
N GLY A 155 -17.74 -10.17 15.54
CA GLY A 155 -17.40 -9.08 16.46
C GLY A 155 -15.95 -8.59 16.39
N THR A 156 -15.05 -9.31 15.72
CA THR A 156 -13.62 -8.99 15.67
C THR A 156 -13.20 -8.44 14.31
N ASP A 157 -12.32 -7.42 14.35
CA ASP A 157 -11.79 -6.79 13.14
C ASP A 157 -10.76 -7.69 12.46
N HIS A 158 -11.00 -7.96 11.17
CA HIS A 158 -10.08 -8.63 10.28
C HIS A 158 -9.58 -7.61 9.25
N HIS A 159 -8.27 -7.45 9.18
CA HIS A 159 -7.64 -6.55 8.23
C HIS A 159 -7.09 -7.34 7.05
N LEU A 160 -7.27 -6.77 5.86
CA LEU A 160 -6.56 -7.17 4.65
C LEU A 160 -5.70 -6.00 4.19
N VAL A 161 -4.42 -6.27 3.94
CA VAL A 161 -3.44 -5.33 3.37
C VAL A 161 -2.87 -5.96 2.11
N SER A 162 -3.07 -5.30 0.97
CA SER A 162 -2.59 -5.75 -0.34
C SER A 162 -1.59 -4.75 -0.91
N TYR A 163 -0.54 -5.27 -1.53
CA TYR A 163 0.51 -4.54 -2.20
C TYR A 163 0.57 -4.92 -3.66
N TYR A 164 0.67 -3.94 -4.56
CA TYR A 164 0.86 -4.20 -5.99
C TYR A 164 1.51 -3.00 -6.68
N ARG A 165 2.15 -3.23 -7.82
CA ARG A 165 2.50 -2.19 -8.79
C ARG A 165 1.48 -2.20 -9.92
N GLU A 166 1.14 -1.02 -10.41
CA GLU A 166 0.17 -0.85 -11.51
C GLU A 166 0.64 -1.54 -12.80
N GLU A 167 1.96 -1.57 -13.04
CA GLU A 167 2.57 -2.26 -14.18
C GLU A 167 2.39 -3.79 -14.13
N ASP A 168 2.50 -4.40 -12.96
CA ASP A 168 2.36 -5.86 -12.80
C ASP A 168 0.91 -6.32 -13.02
N VAL A 169 -0.05 -5.46 -12.66
CA VAL A 169 -1.48 -5.68 -12.95
C VAL A 169 -1.73 -5.53 -14.45
N THR A 170 -1.24 -4.43 -15.06
CA THR A 170 -1.45 -4.15 -16.49
C THR A 170 -0.81 -5.20 -17.40
N ARG A 171 0.33 -5.77 -16.99
CA ARG A 171 1.01 -6.88 -17.68
C ARG A 171 0.40 -8.25 -17.41
N GLY A 172 -0.64 -8.34 -16.56
CA GLY A 172 -1.29 -9.60 -16.22
C GLY A 172 -0.46 -10.56 -15.37
N GLN A 173 0.57 -10.06 -14.68
CA GLN A 173 1.45 -10.88 -13.83
C GLN A 173 0.83 -11.22 -12.48
N LEU A 174 -0.15 -10.44 -12.03
CA LEU A 174 -0.85 -10.67 -10.77
C LEU A 174 -2.26 -11.20 -11.03
N HIS A 175 -2.51 -12.44 -10.59
CA HIS A 175 -3.83 -13.05 -10.71
C HIS A 175 -4.75 -12.61 -9.57
N ARG A 176 -6.03 -12.43 -9.90
CA ARG A 176 -7.09 -12.21 -8.91
C ARG A 176 -7.47 -13.50 -8.20
N PRO A 177 -8.03 -13.45 -6.98
CA PRO A 177 -8.57 -14.62 -6.29
C PRO A 177 -9.64 -15.39 -7.09
N THR A 178 -10.25 -14.75 -8.11
CA THR A 178 -11.20 -15.39 -9.02
C THR A 178 -10.62 -16.58 -9.78
N THR A 179 -9.29 -16.69 -9.90
CA THR A 179 -8.62 -17.87 -10.49
C THR A 179 -8.51 -19.06 -9.52
N ARG A 180 -8.98 -18.92 -8.28
CA ARG A 180 -8.93 -19.93 -7.21
C ARG A 180 -10.33 -20.44 -6.85
N PRO A 181 -10.81 -21.53 -7.47
CA PRO A 181 -12.15 -22.07 -7.20
C PRO A 181 -12.38 -22.45 -5.74
N ASP A 182 -11.33 -22.90 -5.05
CA ASP A 182 -11.35 -23.22 -3.62
C ASP A 182 -11.64 -21.99 -2.74
N ILE A 183 -11.22 -20.80 -3.17
CA ILE A 183 -11.52 -19.52 -2.51
C ILE A 183 -12.90 -18.99 -2.96
N MET A 184 -13.20 -19.11 -4.25
CA MET A 184 -14.44 -18.58 -4.83
C MET A 184 -15.70 -19.39 -4.51
N ARG A 185 -15.55 -20.61 -3.99
CA ARG A 185 -16.68 -21.41 -3.49
C ARG A 185 -17.02 -21.13 -2.03
N LEU A 186 -16.21 -20.33 -1.32
CA LEU A 186 -16.41 -20.08 0.11
C LEU A 186 -17.60 -19.17 0.36
N THR A 187 -18.66 -19.69 0.97
CA THR A 187 -19.79 -18.87 1.41
C THR A 187 -19.31 -17.69 2.26
N ILE A 188 -19.78 -16.49 1.93
CA ILE A 188 -19.54 -15.31 2.74
C ILE A 188 -20.71 -15.18 3.72
N PRO A 189 -20.47 -15.24 5.03
CA PRO A 189 -21.54 -15.04 5.99
C PRO A 189 -22.14 -13.62 5.88
N PRO A 190 -23.47 -13.45 5.89
CA PRO A 190 -24.12 -12.14 5.75
C PRO A 190 -23.66 -11.11 6.78
N GLU A 191 -23.24 -11.54 7.97
CA GLU A 191 -22.69 -10.65 8.99
C GLU A 191 -21.39 -9.96 8.55
N MET A 192 -20.57 -10.56 7.67
CA MET A 192 -19.37 -9.89 7.18
C MET A 192 -19.72 -8.65 6.35
N VAL A 193 -20.83 -8.72 5.63
CA VAL A 193 -21.33 -7.60 4.83
C VAL A 193 -22.08 -6.60 5.69
N ARG A 194 -22.94 -7.05 6.60
CA ARG A 194 -23.78 -6.18 7.43
C ARG A 194 -23.05 -5.53 8.61
N ALA A 195 -22.15 -6.26 9.26
CA ALA A 195 -21.41 -5.75 10.43
C ALA A 195 -20.28 -4.80 10.02
N THR A 196 -19.91 -4.80 8.74
CA THR A 196 -18.94 -3.87 8.20
C THR A 196 -19.66 -2.72 7.56
N ASN A 197 -19.45 -1.50 8.07
CA ASN A 197 -20.01 -0.27 7.49
C ASN A 197 -19.30 0.08 6.18
N PHE A 198 -19.58 -0.67 5.12
CA PHE A 198 -19.05 -0.43 3.79
C PHE A 198 -19.63 0.86 3.21
N ARG A 199 -18.75 1.64 2.57
CA ARG A 199 -19.13 2.88 1.86
C ARG A 199 -19.91 2.56 0.59
N HIS A 200 -19.54 1.47 -0.07
CA HIS A 200 -20.19 0.91 -1.24
C HIS A 200 -20.52 -0.56 -0.95
N PRO A 201 -21.64 -0.86 -0.29
CA PRO A 201 -21.99 -2.23 0.07
C PRO A 201 -21.98 -3.14 -1.16
N PRO A 202 -21.35 -4.32 -1.11
CA PRO A 202 -21.46 -5.29 -2.19
C PRO A 202 -22.93 -5.72 -2.34
N HIS A 203 -23.36 -5.99 -3.58
CA HIS A 203 -24.68 -6.56 -3.83
C HIS A 203 -24.71 -7.97 -3.24
N VAL A 204 -25.65 -8.22 -2.33
CA VAL A 204 -25.82 -9.51 -1.66
C VAL A 204 -27.22 -10.01 -1.92
N GLU A 205 -27.33 -11.15 -2.59
CA GLU A 205 -28.57 -11.91 -2.66
C GLU A 205 -28.53 -12.98 -1.59
N ILE A 206 -29.49 -12.96 -0.67
CA ILE A 206 -29.61 -14.02 0.33
C ILE A 206 -30.36 -15.18 -0.31
N GLY A 207 -29.67 -16.31 -0.45
CA GLY A 207 -30.24 -17.53 -1.00
C GLY A 207 -31.26 -18.16 -0.03
N PRO A 208 -32.04 -19.15 -0.49
CA PRO A 208 -32.99 -19.88 0.36
C PRO A 208 -32.33 -20.60 1.55
N ASP A 209 -31.01 -20.79 1.48
CA ASP A 209 -30.14 -21.39 2.50
C ASP A 209 -29.69 -20.40 3.58
N GLY A 210 -30.12 -19.12 3.50
CA GLY A 210 -29.74 -18.07 4.44
C GLY A 210 -28.33 -17.51 4.22
N ASN A 211 -27.64 -17.94 3.16
CA ASN A 211 -26.30 -17.53 2.83
C ASN A 211 -26.28 -16.35 1.87
N ALA A 212 -25.26 -15.51 1.96
CA ALA A 212 -25.04 -14.43 0.99
C ALA A 212 -24.35 -14.96 -0.27
N HIS A 213 -25.02 -14.81 -1.40
CA HIS A 213 -24.47 -14.97 -2.73
C HIS A 213 -24.10 -13.59 -3.27
N MET A 214 -22.87 -13.47 -3.79
CA MET A 214 -22.25 -12.24 -4.28
C MET A 214 -21.63 -12.50 -5.64
#